data_AF-A0A1I0E6A3-F1
#
_entry.id   AF-A0A1I0E6A3-F1
#
_cell.length_a   1.000
_cell.length_b   1.000
_cell.length_c   1.000
_cell.angle_alpha   90.00
_cell.angle_beta   90.00
_cell.angle_gamma   90.00
#
_symmetry.space_group_name_H-M   'P 1'
#
loop_
_entity.id
_entity.type
_entity.pdbx_description
1 polymer ?
#
loop_
_entity_poly.entity_id
_entity_poly.type
_entity_poly.pdbx_seq_one_letter_code
_entity_poly.pdbx_strand_id
1 'polypeptide(L)'
;MHIDNHHKVTIELHDGDIKIMREIMRLAHMQLNNSPITYLRGILVPSQCGLIGSDLIHTKQMIEEIGREAGVELSFDVDVADQQQVSSTAVTKV
;
A
#
# COMPACT_ATOMS: atom_id res chain seq x y z
N MET A 1 11.20 -33.92 -1.87
CA MET A 1 9.90 -33.71 -2.53
C MET A 1 9.34 -32.42 -1.97
N HIS A 2 9.33 -31.35 -2.77
CA HIS A 2 8.76 -30.06 -2.39
C HIS A 2 7.33 -30.05 -2.96
N ILE A 3 6.34 -29.75 -2.13
CA ILE A 3 4.95 -29.62 -2.55
C ILE A 3 4.67 -28.13 -2.55
N ASP A 4 4.60 -27.55 -3.74
CA ASP A 4 4.23 -26.15 -3.93
C ASP A 4 2.70 -26.06 -4.00
N ASN A 5 2.09 -25.43 -3.00
CA ASN A 5 0.65 -25.16 -3.01
C ASN A 5 0.38 -23.94 -3.88
N HIS A 6 -0.39 -24.12 -4.96
CA HIS A 6 -0.83 -23.03 -5.82
C HIS A 6 -2.29 -22.69 -5.55
N HIS A 7 -2.57 -21.43 -5.21
CA HIS A 7 -3.92 -20.90 -5.04
C HIS A 7 -4.18 -19.88 -6.15
N LYS A 8 -5.26 -20.08 -6.92
CA LYS A 8 -5.70 -19.15 -7.97
C LYS A 8 -7.15 -18.74 -7.73
N VAL A 9 -7.40 -17.44 -7.78
CA VAL A 9 -8.74 -16.85 -7.81
C VAL A 9 -8.82 -15.98 -9.06
N THR A 10 -9.92 -16.10 -9.80
CA THR A 10 -10.21 -15.25 -10.97
C THR A 10 -11.48 -14.47 -10.67
N ILE A 11 -11.40 -13.15 -10.78
CA ILE A 11 -12.51 -12.22 -10.61
C ILE A 11 -12.69 -11.52 -11.96
N GLU A 12 -13.89 -11.61 -12.52
CA GLU A 12 -14.25 -10.96 -13.79
C GLU A 12 -15.25 -9.85 -13.51
N LEU A 13 -15.00 -8.67 -14.07
CA LEU A 13 -15.86 -7.49 -13.97
C LEU A 13 -16.34 -7.11 -15.37
N HIS A 14 -17.63 -6.81 -15.52
CA HIS A 14 -18.21 -6.49 -16.81
C HIS A 14 -18.80 -5.08 -16.84
N ASP A 15 -18.66 -4.38 -17.97
CA ASP A 15 -19.33 -3.11 -18.28
C ASP A 15 -19.34 -2.08 -17.13
N GLY A 16 -20.47 -1.98 -16.42
CA GLY A 16 -20.69 -1.06 -15.31
C GLY A 16 -19.81 -1.36 -14.09
N ASP A 17 -19.46 -2.62 -13.86
CA ASP A 17 -18.68 -3.04 -12.70
C ASP A 17 -17.25 -2.49 -12.75
N ILE A 18 -16.69 -2.36 -13.95
CA ILE A 18 -15.37 -1.75 -14.16
C ILE A 18 -15.41 -0.28 -13.74
N LYS A 19 -16.50 0.43 -14.08
CA LYS A 19 -16.68 1.84 -13.66
C LYS A 19 -16.83 1.96 -12.16
N ILE A 20 -17.57 1.05 -11.53
CA ILE A 20 -17.72 0.99 -10.07
C ILE A 20 -16.37 0.73 -9.42
N MET A 21 -15.62 -0.27 -9.88
CA MET A 21 -14.31 -0.60 -9.33
C MET A 21 -13.34 0.56 -9.44
N ARG A 22 -13.34 1.25 -10.60
CA ARG A 22 -12.56 2.48 -10.79
C ARG A 22 -12.88 3.53 -9.73
N GLU A 23 -14.16 3.76 -9.46
CA GLU A 23 -14.57 4.74 -8.47
C GLU A 23 -14.22 4.30 -7.04
N ILE A 24 -14.34 3.01 -6.72
CA ILE A 24 -13.90 2.46 -5.42
C ILE A 24 -12.39 2.69 -5.25
N MET A 25 -11.57 2.38 -6.26
CA MET A 25 -10.12 2.58 -6.20
C MET A 25 -9.76 4.06 -6.06
N ARG A 26 -10.44 4.94 -6.80
CA ARG A 26 -10.26 6.40 -6.68
C ARG A 26 -10.59 6.91 -5.28
N LEU A 27 -11.71 6.46 -4.71
CA LEU A 27 -12.12 6.83 -3.35
C LEU A 27 -11.17 6.29 -2.29
N ALA A 28 -10.70 5.04 -2.44
CA ALA A 28 -9.73 4.44 -1.54
C ALA A 28 -8.40 5.20 -1.54
N HIS A 29 -7.88 5.51 -2.73
CA HIS A 29 -6.67 6.32 -2.90
C HIS A 29 -6.82 7.71 -2.28
N MET A 30 -7.92 8.39 -2.58
CA MET A 30 -8.22 9.71 -2.02
C MET A 30 -8.35 9.69 -0.50
N GLN A 31 -9.05 8.70 0.06
CA GLN A 31 -9.21 8.54 1.50
C GLN A 31 -7.86 8.30 2.18
N LEU A 32 -7.03 7.44 1.60
CA LEU A 32 -5.73 7.12 2.16
C LEU A 32 -4.82 8.35 2.10
N ASN A 33 -4.68 9.02 0.96
CA ASN A 33 -3.87 10.24 0.81
C ASN A 33 -4.31 11.40 1.73
N ASN A 34 -5.61 11.57 1.93
CA ASN A 34 -6.11 12.65 2.78
C ASN A 34 -6.08 12.33 4.28
N SER A 35 -5.80 11.08 4.64
CA SER A 35 -5.76 10.68 6.04
C SER A 35 -4.45 11.13 6.69
N PRO A 36 -4.48 11.60 7.94
CA PRO A 36 -3.28 12.10 8.62
C PRO A 36 -2.27 10.97 8.83
N ILE A 37 -1.01 11.23 8.48
CA ILE A 37 0.11 10.36 8.82
C ILE A 37 0.44 10.57 10.29
N THR A 38 0.28 9.51 11.07
CA THR A 38 0.61 9.48 12.50
C THR A 38 1.81 8.58 12.71
N TYR A 39 2.71 8.95 13.61
CA TYR A 39 3.85 8.10 14.00
C TYR A 39 3.56 7.48 15.36
N LEU A 40 3.80 6.17 15.48
CA LEU A 40 3.65 5.48 16.75
C LEU A 40 4.71 5.98 17.75
N ARG A 41 4.29 6.22 18.99
CA ARG A 41 5.21 6.73 20.01
C ARG A 41 6.27 5.67 20.34
N GLY A 42 7.53 5.99 20.08
CA GLY A 42 8.67 5.10 20.34
C GLY A 42 9.15 4.28 19.15
N ILE A 43 8.44 4.32 18.00
CA ILE A 43 8.85 3.66 16.76
C ILE A 43 8.55 4.62 15.60
N LEU A 44 9.54 4.96 14.77
CA LEU A 44 9.37 5.83 13.59
C LEU A 44 8.63 5.13 12.43
N VAL A 45 7.58 4.37 12.74
CA VAL A 45 6.76 3.69 11.74
C VAL A 45 5.53 4.52 11.45
N PRO A 46 5.28 4.87 10.18
CA PRO A 46 4.10 5.62 9.78
C PRO A 46 2.84 4.76 9.92
N SER A 47 1.76 5.42 10.32
CA SER A 47 0.41 4.88 10.44
C SER A 47 -0.57 5.81 9.72
N GLN A 48 -1.44 5.25 8.88
CA GLN A 48 -2.43 5.99 8.12
C GLN A 48 -3.66 5.10 7.89
N CYS A 49 -4.87 5.63 8.03
CA CYS A 49 -6.12 4.85 7.93
C CYS A 49 -6.19 3.61 8.86
N GLY A 50 -5.47 3.62 9.98
CA GLY A 50 -5.35 2.44 10.87
C GLY A 50 -4.43 1.33 10.35
N LEU A 51 -3.76 1.54 9.21
CA LEU A 51 -2.72 0.67 8.66
C LEU A 51 -1.34 1.17 9.10
N ILE A 52 -0.40 0.25 9.35
CA ILE A 52 0.90 0.55 9.95
C ILE A 52 2.00 -0.17 9.17
N GLY A 53 3.13 0.50 8.91
CA GLY A 53 4.34 -0.13 8.38
C GLY A 53 4.11 -0.91 7.07
N SER A 54 4.45 -2.20 7.06
CA SER A 54 4.31 -3.05 5.86
C SER A 54 2.88 -3.14 5.35
N ASP A 55 1.88 -3.15 6.24
CA ASP A 55 0.49 -3.28 5.84
C ASP A 55 0.01 -2.04 5.09
N LEU A 56 0.51 -0.86 5.50
CA LEU A 56 0.27 0.39 4.78
C LEU A 56 0.93 0.37 3.40
N ILE A 57 2.18 -0.08 3.30
CA ILE A 57 2.91 -0.19 2.04
C ILE A 57 2.21 -1.16 1.07
N HIS A 58 1.89 -2.36 1.54
CA HIS A 58 1.19 -3.36 0.72
C HIS A 58 -0.19 -2.86 0.29
N THR A 59 -0.92 -2.16 1.17
CA THR A 59 -2.23 -1.60 0.80
C THR A 59 -2.12 -0.52 -0.26
N LYS A 60 -1.12 0.37 -0.18
CA LYS A 60 -0.84 1.36 -1.22
C LYS A 60 -0.57 0.66 -2.56
N GLN A 61 0.33 -0.32 -2.59
CA GLN A 61 0.66 -1.10 -3.79
C GLN A 61 -0.57 -1.81 -4.37
N MET A 62 -1.39 -2.47 -3.53
CA MET A 62 -2.61 -3.14 -3.98
C MET A 62 -3.61 -2.16 -4.64
N ILE A 63 -3.77 -0.96 -4.08
CA ILE A 63 -4.65 0.06 -4.66
C ILE A 63 -4.14 0.52 -6.03
N GLU A 64 -2.81 0.74 -6.16
CA GLU A 64 -2.20 1.12 -7.44
C GLU A 64 -2.36 0.01 -8.49
N GLU A 65 -2.10 -1.24 -8.13
CA GLU A 65 -2.21 -2.39 -9.02
C GLU A 65 -3.66 -2.60 -9.47
N ILE A 66 -4.62 -2.70 -8.55
CA ILE A 66 -6.03 -2.90 -8.89
C ILE A 66 -6.57 -1.68 -9.66
N GLY A 67 -6.17 -0.47 -9.28
CA GLY A 67 -6.50 0.76 -10.00
C GLY A 67 -6.07 0.69 -11.46
N ARG A 68 -4.81 0.31 -11.70
CA ARG A 68 -4.26 0.15 -13.05
C ARG A 68 -5.04 -0.88 -13.86
N GLU A 69 -5.34 -2.04 -13.28
CA GLU A 69 -6.14 -3.08 -13.94
C GLU A 69 -7.59 -2.62 -14.22
N ALA A 70 -8.16 -1.74 -13.38
CA ALA A 70 -9.46 -1.10 -13.60
C ALA A 70 -9.40 0.10 -14.59
N GLY A 71 -8.22 0.42 -15.12
CA GLY A 71 -7.99 1.49 -16.09
C GLY A 71 -7.94 2.89 -15.46
N VAL A 72 -7.46 3.03 -14.22
CA VAL A 72 -7.14 4.31 -13.59
C VAL A 72 -5.71 4.31 -13.09
N GLU A 73 -4.97 5.36 -13.43
CA GLU A 73 -3.61 5.54 -12.93
C GLU A 73 -3.67 6.26 -11.58
N LEU A 74 -3.29 5.53 -10.52
CA LEU A 74 -3.21 6.02 -9.16
C LEU A 74 -1.76 5.87 -8.70
N SER A 75 -1.21 6.89 -8.06
CA SER A 75 0.13 6.83 -7.48
C SER A 75 0.12 7.44 -6.08
N PHE A 76 0.74 6.78 -5.13
CA PHE A 76 1.08 7.34 -3.84
C PHE A 76 2.46 7.99 -3.92
N ASP A 77 2.60 9.15 -3.28
CA ASP A 77 3.93 9.70 -3.07
C ASP A 77 4.74 8.70 -2.23
N VAL A 78 5.98 8.44 -2.65
CA VAL A 78 6.90 7.59 -1.90
C VAL A 78 7.27 8.34 -0.64
N ASP A 79 6.56 8.06 0.44
CA ASP A 79 6.91 8.56 1.76
C ASP A 79 8.32 8.04 2.10
N VAL A 80 9.24 8.97 2.36
CA VAL A 80 10.69 8.79 2.57
C VAL A 80 11.05 7.86 3.75
N ALA A 81 10.08 7.17 4.35
CA ALA A 81 10.28 6.14 5.37
C ALA A 81 11.07 4.92 4.85
N ASP A 82 11.08 4.67 3.54
CA ASP A 82 11.92 3.64 2.92
C ASP A 82 13.44 3.94 2.97
N GLN A 83 13.85 5.15 3.36
CA GLN A 83 15.28 5.48 3.48
C GLN A 83 15.90 5.14 4.84
N GLN A 84 15.14 4.73 5.86
CA GLN A 84 15.70 4.47 7.20
C GLN A 84 16.06 3.01 7.50
N GLN A 85 15.76 2.04 6.61
CA GLN A 85 16.22 0.65 6.80
C GLN A 85 17.67 0.40 6.35
N VAL A 86 18.35 1.32 5.64
CA VAL A 86 19.73 1.11 5.17
C VAL A 86 20.82 1.73 6.06
N SER A 87 20.46 2.44 7.15
CA SER A 87 21.45 3.09 8.03
C SER A 87 21.54 2.46 9.43
N SER A 88 21.16 1.19 9.57
CA SER A 88 21.43 0.38 10.77
C SER A 88 22.87 -0.18 10.76
N THR A 89 23.89 0.66 10.55
CA THR A 89 25.27 0.33 10.97
C THR A 89 26.13 1.58 11.11
N ALA A 90 25.99 2.30 12.22
CA ALA A 90 27.08 3.09 12.78
C ALA A 90 26.91 3.22 14.29
N VAL A 91 27.22 2.11 14.98
CA VAL A 91 27.63 2.16 16.38
C VAL A 91 29.04 2.75 16.41
N THR A 92 29.20 4.01 16.81
CA THR A 92 30.46 4.58 17.31
C THR A 92 30.09 5.66 18.33
N LYS A 93 30.03 5.38 19.64
CA LYS A 93 31.09 5.26 20.65
C LYS A 93 31.84 6.58 20.96
N VAL A 94 31.72 6.96 22.24
CA VAL A 94 32.45 7.97 23.05
C VAL A 94 31.95 9.40 22.94
#